data_AF-A0A066ZBD4-F1
#
_entry.id   AF-A0A066ZBD4-F1
#
_cell.length_a   1.000
_cell.length_b   1.000
_cell.length_c   1.000
_cell.angle_alpha   90.00
_cell.angle_beta   90.00
_cell.angle_gamma   90.00
#
_symmetry.space_group_name_H-M   'P 1'
#
loop_
_entity.id
_entity.type
_entity.pdbx_description
1 polymer ?
#
loop_
_entity_poly.entity_id
_entity_poly.type
_entity_poly.pdbx_seq_one_letter_code
_entity_poly.pdbx_strand_id
1 'polypeptide(L)'
;MTPSYAQALVECGLLDEGRHRPVLVLLGGEAVAETLWSKLSETPGVLGYNLYGPTEYTINTLGGGTLDSATATVGRPIRNTVAHVLDGQLRPVPVGVPGELYVSGVGLARGYLNRPGLTAERFVADPFGEPGARMYRTGDVVRWRRDGLLDFLGGPTTRSRSAATGSNRRDRGRPDGPSERRAGGRGGARGHPGRQAPGRLPRPGRPAWTPPRCGPDSPPGCPSTWSRPR
;
A
#
# COMPACT_ATOMS: atom_id res chain seq x y z
N MET A 1 -1.64 -2.80 -11.41
CA MET A 1 -2.04 -4.20 -11.61
C MET A 1 -1.36 -5.07 -10.56
N THR A 2 -1.85 -6.28 -10.30
CA THR A 2 -1.14 -7.17 -9.37
C THR A 2 0.14 -7.72 -10.01
N PRO A 3 1.20 -7.98 -9.22
CA PRO A 3 2.41 -8.66 -9.68
C PRO A 3 2.13 -9.96 -10.43
N SER A 4 1.24 -10.82 -9.90
CA SER A 4 0.91 -12.10 -10.56
C SER A 4 0.30 -11.90 -11.96
N TYR A 5 -0.55 -10.89 -12.14
CA TYR A 5 -1.12 -10.60 -13.46
C TYR A 5 -0.09 -9.98 -14.41
N ALA A 6 0.77 -9.08 -13.90
CA ALA A 6 1.87 -8.52 -14.68
C ALA A 6 2.82 -9.61 -15.19
N GLN A 7 3.14 -10.60 -14.34
CA GLN A 7 3.96 -11.76 -14.72
C GLN A 7 3.35 -12.50 -15.92
N ALA A 8 2.07 -12.84 -15.86
CA ALA A 8 1.39 -13.52 -16.97
C ALA A 8 1.41 -12.69 -18.28
N LEU A 9 1.29 -11.37 -18.19
CA LEU A 9 1.39 -10.50 -19.36
C LEU A 9 2.82 -10.45 -19.93
N VAL A 10 3.84 -10.43 -19.07
CA VAL A 10 5.25 -10.50 -19.49
C VAL A 10 5.54 -11.81 -20.20
N GLU A 11 5.01 -12.93 -19.70
CA GLU A 11 5.10 -14.25 -20.35
C GLU A 11 4.38 -14.29 -21.70
N CYS A 12 3.34 -13.47 -21.89
CA CYS A 12 2.66 -13.28 -23.18
C CYS A 12 3.37 -12.26 -24.11
N GLY A 13 4.55 -11.77 -23.75
CA GLY A 13 5.35 -10.88 -24.58
C GLY A 13 5.03 -9.38 -24.44
N LEU A 14 4.44 -8.94 -23.31
CA LEU A 14 4.17 -7.51 -23.05
C LEU A 14 5.43 -6.63 -23.19
N LEU A 15 6.60 -7.17 -22.87
CA LEU A 15 7.88 -6.47 -22.90
C LEU A 15 8.75 -6.84 -24.11
N ASP A 16 8.24 -7.59 -25.08
CA ASP A 16 9.01 -8.02 -26.24
C ASP A 16 9.29 -6.86 -27.21
N GLU A 17 10.39 -6.97 -27.97
CA GLU A 17 10.76 -5.97 -28.97
C GLU A 17 9.79 -5.99 -30.17
N GLY A 18 9.64 -4.86 -30.85
CA GLY A 18 8.76 -4.77 -32.03
C GLY A 18 7.26 -4.69 -31.71
N ARG A 19 6.87 -4.63 -30.43
CA ARG A 19 5.50 -4.40 -29.97
C ARG A 19 5.37 -3.07 -29.23
N HIS A 20 4.14 -2.62 -29.01
CA HIS A 20 3.87 -1.48 -28.15
C HIS A 20 4.16 -1.85 -26.68
N ARG A 21 5.27 -1.33 -26.15
CA ARG A 21 5.67 -1.50 -24.75
C ARG A 21 5.10 -0.40 -23.86
N PRO A 22 4.64 -0.72 -22.64
CA PRO A 22 4.27 0.31 -21.68
C PRO A 22 5.52 1.02 -21.17
N VAL A 23 5.49 2.35 -21.09
CA VAL A 23 6.59 3.13 -20.47
C VAL A 23 6.60 2.95 -18.95
N LEU A 24 5.46 2.65 -18.34
CA LEU A 24 5.29 2.54 -16.89
C LEU A 24 4.39 1.37 -16.54
N VAL A 25 4.87 0.51 -15.64
CA VAL A 25 4.13 -0.61 -15.07
C VAL A 25 3.97 -0.37 -13.57
N LEU A 26 2.74 -0.07 -13.16
CA LEU A 26 2.38 0.11 -11.76
C LEU A 26 1.93 -1.23 -11.16
N LEU A 27 2.69 -1.73 -10.20
CA LEU A 27 2.44 -2.94 -9.44
C LEU A 27 1.90 -2.60 -8.05
N GLY A 28 1.10 -3.49 -7.47
CA GLY A 28 0.67 -3.36 -6.08
C GLY A 28 -0.31 -4.44 -5.66
N GLY A 29 -0.58 -4.51 -4.35
CA GLY A 29 -1.52 -5.47 -3.76
C GLY A 29 -0.94 -6.87 -3.47
N GLU A 30 0.23 -7.20 -3.99
CA GLU A 30 0.97 -8.44 -3.68
C GLU A 30 2.47 -8.14 -3.59
N ALA A 31 3.24 -9.07 -3.02
CA ALA A 31 4.69 -9.00 -3.08
C ALA A 31 5.17 -9.14 -4.54
N VAL A 32 6.15 -8.33 -4.93
CA VAL A 32 6.73 -8.40 -6.28
C VAL A 32 7.84 -9.44 -6.29
N ALA A 33 7.74 -10.42 -7.19
CA ALA A 33 8.80 -11.41 -7.39
C ALA A 33 10.06 -10.74 -7.95
N GLU A 34 11.24 -11.20 -7.51
CA GLU A 34 12.53 -10.69 -7.97
C GLU A 34 12.68 -10.82 -9.48
N THR A 35 12.23 -11.94 -10.07
CA THR A 35 12.30 -12.18 -11.52
C THR A 35 11.53 -11.15 -12.33
N LEU A 36 10.32 -10.79 -11.89
CA LEU A 36 9.52 -9.73 -12.52
C LEU A 36 10.19 -8.36 -12.36
N TRP A 37 10.73 -8.06 -11.17
CA TRP A 37 11.42 -6.79 -10.91
C TRP A 37 12.67 -6.61 -11.76
N SER A 38 13.52 -7.66 -11.85
CA SER A 38 14.72 -7.65 -12.69
C SER A 38 14.33 -7.46 -14.16
N LYS A 39 13.33 -8.19 -14.65
CA LYS A 39 12.87 -8.05 -16.04
C LYS A 39 12.41 -6.61 -16.35
N LEU A 40 11.66 -5.98 -15.45
CA LEU A 40 11.24 -4.58 -15.60
C LEU A 40 12.43 -3.61 -15.55
N SER A 41 13.39 -3.86 -14.66
CA SER A 41 14.59 -3.01 -14.48
C SER A 41 15.54 -3.09 -15.68
N GLU A 42 15.64 -4.26 -16.31
CA GLU A 42 16.52 -4.54 -17.45
C GLU A 42 15.91 -4.14 -18.80
N THR A 43 14.58 -3.92 -18.88
CA THR A 43 13.91 -3.59 -20.14
C THR A 43 14.07 -2.09 -20.45
N PRO A 44 14.77 -1.72 -21.54
CA PRO A 44 14.99 -0.30 -21.85
C PRO A 44 13.69 0.44 -22.13
N GLY A 45 13.56 1.65 -21.58
CA GLY A 45 12.41 2.53 -21.77
C GLY A 45 11.17 2.14 -20.94
N VAL A 46 11.28 1.15 -20.05
CA VAL A 46 10.21 0.72 -19.16
C VAL A 46 10.57 1.01 -17.71
N LEU A 47 9.62 1.56 -16.97
CA LEU A 47 9.74 1.80 -15.53
C LEU A 47 8.80 0.87 -14.78
N GLY A 48 9.33 0.10 -13.84
CA GLY A 48 8.53 -0.60 -12.85
C GLY A 48 8.34 0.27 -11.62
N TYR A 49 7.13 0.31 -11.06
CA TYR A 49 6.86 0.99 -9.80
C TYR A 49 6.02 0.10 -8.90
N ASN A 50 6.53 -0.22 -7.72
CA ASN A 50 5.80 -0.99 -6.73
C ASN A 50 5.11 -0.03 -5.75
N LEU A 51 3.80 -0.22 -5.60
CA LEU A 51 2.94 0.57 -4.75
C LEU A 51 2.37 -0.31 -3.63
N TYR A 52 2.45 0.20 -2.41
CA TYR A 52 1.85 -0.42 -1.24
C TYR A 52 0.83 0.54 -0.63
N GLY A 53 -0.35 0.03 -0.32
CA GLY A 53 -1.26 0.75 0.57
C GLY A 53 -2.45 -0.08 1.01
N PRO A 54 -2.86 0.05 2.28
CA PRO A 54 -4.11 -0.48 2.76
C PRO A 54 -5.30 0.34 2.23
N THR A 55 -6.49 -0.26 2.22
CA THR A 55 -7.73 0.44 1.84
C THR A 55 -8.02 1.61 2.79
N GLU A 56 -7.62 1.46 4.05
CA GLU A 56 -7.75 2.42 5.15
C GLU A 56 -6.93 3.70 4.97
N TYR A 57 -6.06 3.74 3.95
CA TYR A 57 -5.31 4.92 3.55
C TYR A 57 -5.49 5.21 2.05
N THR A 58 -6.69 5.00 1.49
CA THR A 58 -7.04 5.47 0.14
C THR A 58 -6.05 5.01 -0.95
N ILE A 59 -5.99 3.69 -1.15
CA ILE A 59 -5.25 3.00 -2.23
C ILE A 59 -3.76 2.83 -1.94
N ASN A 60 -2.96 3.89 -1.91
CA ASN A 60 -1.49 3.79 -1.79
C ASN A 60 -0.96 4.71 -0.70
N THR A 61 0.02 4.21 0.06
CA THR A 61 0.75 4.94 1.11
C THR A 61 2.22 5.07 0.78
N LEU A 62 2.81 4.03 0.20
CA LEU A 62 4.21 3.95 -0.12
C LEU A 62 4.37 3.64 -1.61
N GLY A 63 5.49 4.05 -2.20
CA GLY A 63 5.92 3.49 -3.46
C GLY A 63 7.38 3.76 -3.81
N GLY A 64 7.94 2.90 -4.64
CA GLY A 64 9.30 3.01 -5.16
C GLY A 64 9.43 2.31 -6.51
N GLY A 65 10.33 2.83 -7.34
CA GLY A 65 10.55 2.37 -8.70
C GLY A 65 11.85 1.62 -8.93
N THR A 66 11.98 1.03 -10.11
CA THR A 66 13.21 0.36 -10.59
C THR A 66 14.40 1.32 -10.71
N LEU A 67 14.15 2.63 -10.81
CA LEU A 67 15.20 3.66 -10.72
C LEU A 67 15.65 3.94 -9.28
N ASP A 68 14.82 3.65 -8.29
CA ASP A 68 15.13 3.91 -6.88
C ASP A 68 15.87 2.73 -6.23
N SER A 69 15.61 1.50 -6.70
CA SER A 69 16.17 0.27 -6.11
C SER A 69 16.32 -0.86 -7.13
N ALA A 70 17.48 -1.51 -7.08
CA ALA A 70 17.77 -2.72 -7.86
C ALA A 70 16.92 -3.93 -7.45
N THR A 71 16.45 -3.95 -6.19
CA THR A 71 15.53 -4.98 -5.67
C THR A 71 14.15 -4.40 -5.41
N ALA A 72 13.12 -5.25 -5.43
CA ALA A 72 11.76 -4.84 -5.13
C ALA A 72 11.68 -4.18 -3.74
N THR A 73 11.05 -3.02 -3.68
CA THR A 73 10.87 -2.23 -2.46
C THR A 73 9.45 -1.70 -2.42
N VAL A 74 8.89 -1.44 -1.24
CA VAL A 74 7.66 -0.64 -1.13
C VAL A 74 7.97 0.86 -1.11
N GLY A 75 9.25 1.23 -1.08
CA GLY A 75 9.76 2.57 -1.34
C GLY A 75 9.53 3.55 -0.20
N ARG A 76 9.06 4.75 -0.54
CA ARG A 76 8.89 5.87 0.41
C ARG A 76 7.43 6.29 0.52
N PRO A 77 7.04 6.99 1.60
CA PRO A 77 5.74 7.61 1.70
C PRO A 77 5.45 8.51 0.50
N ILE A 78 4.22 8.41 -0.01
CA ILE A 78 3.73 9.36 -1.01
C ILE A 78 3.53 10.75 -0.37
N ARG A 79 3.23 11.75 -1.20
CA ARG A 79 3.01 13.12 -0.69
C ARG A 79 1.90 13.16 0.36
N ASN A 80 2.11 13.97 1.40
CA ASN A 80 1.19 14.17 2.52
C ASN A 80 0.90 12.89 3.33
N THR A 81 1.85 11.94 3.29
CA THR A 81 1.84 10.71 4.08
C THR A 81 3.08 10.62 4.94
N VAL A 82 2.90 10.18 6.17
CA VAL A 82 3.99 9.85 7.08
C VAL A 82 3.91 8.35 7.38
N ALA A 83 5.04 7.66 7.29
CA ALA A 83 5.17 6.27 7.69
C ALA A 83 6.03 6.20 8.96
N HIS A 84 5.46 5.60 10.00
CA HIS A 84 6.15 5.31 11.24
C HIS A 84 6.41 3.81 11.33
N VAL A 85 7.62 3.43 11.71
CA VAL A 85 7.98 2.04 11.97
C VAL A 85 8.25 1.93 13.46
N LEU A 86 7.32 1.28 14.17
CA LEU A 86 7.21 1.36 15.62
C LEU A 86 7.35 -0.02 16.28
N ASP A 87 7.81 -0.02 17.54
CA ASP A 87 7.78 -1.19 18.41
C ASP A 87 6.43 -1.37 19.11
N GLY A 88 6.31 -2.40 19.97
CA GLY A 88 5.10 -2.69 20.72
C GLY A 88 4.70 -1.64 21.76
N GLN A 89 5.57 -0.67 22.04
CA GLN A 89 5.36 0.44 22.94
C GLN A 89 5.18 1.77 22.19
N LEU A 90 4.93 1.71 20.87
CA LEU A 90 4.77 2.86 19.97
C LEU A 90 6.00 3.77 19.90
N ARG A 91 7.20 3.22 20.11
CA ARG A 91 8.46 3.96 19.95
C ARG A 91 9.06 3.71 18.57
N PRO A 92 9.63 4.72 17.89
CA PRO A 92 10.32 4.52 16.63
C PRO A 92 11.48 3.53 16.77
N VAL A 93 11.57 2.56 15.86
CA VAL A 93 12.69 1.62 15.81
C VAL A 93 13.86 2.21 14.99
N PRO A 94 15.12 1.84 15.28
CA PRO A 94 16.26 2.26 14.47
C PRO A 94 16.20 1.76 13.02
N VAL A 95 16.91 2.44 12.12
CA VAL A 95 17.12 1.98 10.73
C VAL A 95 17.72 0.56 10.74
N GLY A 96 17.18 -0.32 9.89
CA GLY A 96 17.59 -1.72 9.81
C GLY A 96 16.90 -2.65 10.82
N VAL A 97 16.12 -2.12 11.76
CA VAL A 97 15.35 -2.93 12.73
C VAL A 97 13.91 -3.11 12.24
N PRO A 98 13.39 -4.35 12.16
CA PRO A 98 11.98 -4.57 11.85
C PRO A 98 11.04 -3.97 12.91
N GLY A 99 9.95 -3.36 12.45
CA GLY A 99 8.87 -2.86 13.31
C GLY A 99 7.53 -2.86 12.57
N GLU A 100 6.46 -2.56 13.31
CA GLU A 100 5.11 -2.48 12.73
C GLU A 100 4.92 -1.14 12.03
N LEU A 101 4.33 -1.17 10.83
CA LEU A 101 4.04 0.02 10.03
C LEU A 101 2.75 0.70 10.53
N TYR A 102 2.87 1.98 10.84
CA TYR A 102 1.75 2.90 11.06
C TYR A 102 1.82 4.01 10.01
N VAL A 103 0.67 4.43 9.51
CA VAL A 103 0.58 5.49 8.51
C VAL A 103 -0.33 6.62 8.97
N SER A 104 0.13 7.87 8.84
CA SER A 104 -0.65 9.06 9.16
C SER A 104 -0.65 10.05 7.99
N GLY A 105 -1.54 11.04 8.07
CA GLY A 105 -1.71 12.07 7.04
C GLY A 105 -3.09 12.05 6.37
N VAL A 106 -3.21 12.85 5.31
CA VAL A 106 -4.51 13.24 4.73
C VAL A 106 -5.25 12.11 4.02
N GLY A 107 -4.56 11.01 3.70
CA GLY A 107 -5.13 9.85 3.03
C GLY A 107 -5.92 8.91 3.94
N LEU A 108 -5.92 9.14 5.27
CA LEU A 108 -6.63 8.30 6.23
C LEU A 108 -8.13 8.25 5.95
N ALA A 109 -8.69 7.03 5.94
CA ALA A 109 -10.11 6.82 5.97
C ALA A 109 -10.73 7.38 7.28
N ARG A 110 -12.04 7.63 7.24
CA ARG A 110 -12.77 8.06 8.45
C ARG A 110 -12.74 6.98 9.53
N GLY A 111 -12.87 5.72 9.12
CA GLY A 111 -12.97 4.54 9.96
C GLY A 111 -13.80 3.46 9.28
N TYR A 112 -14.09 2.40 10.01
CA TYR A 112 -14.94 1.32 9.55
C TYR A 112 -16.43 1.65 9.78
N LEU A 113 -17.24 1.49 8.73
CA LEU A 113 -18.67 1.78 8.78
C LEU A 113 -19.36 0.94 9.87
N ASN A 114 -20.09 1.61 10.77
CA ASN A 114 -20.83 1.00 11.89
C ASN A 114 -19.98 0.11 12.81
N ARG A 115 -18.66 0.34 12.88
CA ARG A 115 -17.72 -0.42 13.71
C ARG A 115 -16.79 0.51 14.50
N PRO A 116 -17.32 1.28 15.47
CA PRO A 116 -16.53 2.26 16.22
C PRO A 116 -15.42 1.61 17.06
N GLY A 117 -15.66 0.43 17.67
CA GLY A 117 -14.63 -0.29 18.44
C GLY A 117 -13.43 -0.69 17.58
N LEU A 118 -13.68 -1.30 16.42
CA LEU A 118 -12.61 -1.66 15.48
C LEU A 118 -11.91 -0.41 14.90
N THR A 119 -12.67 0.67 14.69
CA THR A 119 -12.10 1.94 14.27
C THR A 119 -11.13 2.48 15.32
N ALA A 120 -11.50 2.49 16.60
CA ALA A 120 -10.62 2.94 17.67
C ALA A 120 -9.40 2.03 17.86
N GLU A 121 -9.53 0.73 17.60
CA GLU A 121 -8.42 -0.23 17.65
C GLU A 121 -7.37 0.03 16.55
N ARG A 122 -7.81 0.38 15.33
CA ARG A 122 -6.92 0.52 14.17
C ARG A 122 -6.53 1.96 13.84
N PHE A 123 -7.40 2.93 14.08
CA PHE A 123 -7.15 4.36 13.87
C PHE A 123 -6.85 5.02 15.22
N VAL A 124 -5.62 4.83 15.68
CA VAL A 124 -5.15 5.25 17.01
C VAL A 124 -4.66 6.70 16.98
N ALA A 125 -4.47 7.30 18.17
CA ALA A 125 -3.86 8.62 18.29
C ALA A 125 -2.42 8.61 17.76
N ASP A 126 -2.03 9.67 17.04
CA ASP A 126 -0.66 9.86 16.57
C ASP A 126 0.12 10.73 17.57
N PRO A 127 1.06 10.17 18.36
CA PRO A 127 1.84 10.93 19.34
C PRO A 127 2.91 11.82 18.70
N PHE A 128 3.14 11.70 17.39
CA PHE A 128 4.15 12.45 16.64
C PHE A 128 3.54 13.60 15.83
N GLY A 129 2.22 13.62 15.68
CA GLY A 129 1.47 14.64 14.96
C GLY A 129 0.98 15.79 15.84
N GLU A 130 0.18 16.66 15.23
CA GLU A 130 -0.54 17.72 15.93
C GLU A 130 -1.60 17.16 16.89
N PRO A 131 -2.02 17.92 17.92
CA PRO A 131 -3.10 17.49 18.82
C PRO A 131 -4.36 17.04 18.05
N GLY A 132 -4.83 15.83 18.35
CA GLY A 132 -5.99 15.23 17.67
C GLY A 132 -5.65 14.50 16.36
N ALA A 133 -4.38 14.47 15.94
CA ALA A 133 -3.92 13.65 14.83
C ALA A 133 -4.13 12.15 15.12
N ARG A 134 -4.34 11.41 14.04
CA ARG A 134 -4.53 9.95 14.06
C ARG A 134 -3.54 9.28 13.14
N MET A 135 -3.24 8.02 13.42
CA MET A 135 -2.50 7.12 12.55
C MET A 135 -3.23 5.77 12.42
N TYR A 136 -3.10 5.12 11.27
CA TYR A 136 -3.64 3.80 11.03
C TYR A 136 -2.58 2.72 11.30
N ARG A 137 -2.93 1.75 12.14
CA ARG A 137 -2.15 0.56 12.46
C ARG A 137 -2.35 -0.52 11.40
N THR A 138 -1.38 -0.70 10.52
CA THR A 138 -1.51 -1.61 9.38
C THR A 138 -1.48 -3.09 9.79
N GLY A 139 -0.76 -3.44 10.87
CA GLY A 139 -0.45 -4.82 11.21
C GLY A 139 0.75 -5.40 10.44
N ASP A 140 1.27 -4.67 9.45
CA ASP A 140 2.37 -5.11 8.61
C ASP A 140 3.73 -4.81 9.24
N VAL A 141 4.69 -5.70 9.03
CA VAL A 141 6.07 -5.59 9.48
C VAL A 141 6.92 -5.11 8.32
N VAL A 142 7.64 -4.03 8.56
CA VAL A 142 8.53 -3.39 7.59
C VAL A 142 9.85 -3.03 8.25
N ARG A 143 10.80 -2.59 7.44
CA ARG A 143 12.11 -2.12 7.91
C ARG A 143 12.62 -0.99 7.05
N TRP A 144 13.06 0.10 7.69
CA TRP A 144 13.81 1.16 7.01
C TRP A 144 15.19 0.66 6.58
N ARG A 145 15.53 0.90 5.31
CA ARG A 145 16.88 0.78 4.78
C ARG A 145 17.68 2.06 5.03
N ARG A 146 19.00 1.96 4.94
CA ARG A 146 19.92 3.11 5.10
C ARG A 146 19.75 4.18 4.03
N ASP A 147 19.26 3.80 2.85
CA ASP A 147 18.93 4.71 1.74
C ASP A 147 17.55 5.37 1.89
N GLY A 148 16.84 5.13 2.99
CA GLY A 148 15.53 5.70 3.25
C GLY A 148 14.40 5.06 2.44
N LEU A 149 14.57 3.85 1.94
CA LEU A 149 13.50 3.03 1.38
C LEU A 149 12.95 2.05 2.44
N LEU A 150 11.72 1.58 2.26
CA LEU A 150 11.10 0.56 3.12
C LEU A 150 11.11 -0.81 2.44
N ASP A 151 11.57 -1.81 3.19
CA ASP A 151 11.37 -3.22 2.86
C ASP A 151 10.11 -3.72 3.54
N PHE A 152 9.27 -4.45 2.80
CA PHE A 152 8.14 -5.18 3.35
C PHE A 152 8.59 -6.58 3.78
N LEU A 153 8.32 -6.95 5.03
CA LEU A 153 8.75 -8.22 5.61
C LEU A 153 7.59 -9.19 5.86
N GLY A 154 6.35 -8.71 5.86
CA GLY A 154 5.19 -9.56 6.07
C GLY A 154 4.03 -8.91 6.80
N GLY A 155 2.81 -9.42 6.62
CA GLY A 155 1.62 -8.98 7.33
C GLY A 155 1.13 -9.91 8.44
N PRO A 156 0.01 -9.58 9.11
CA PRO A 156 -0.63 -10.44 10.10
C PRO A 156 -0.93 -11.84 9.55
N THR A 157 -1.35 -11.92 8.28
CA THR A 157 -1.64 -13.17 7.58
C THR A 157 -0.40 -14.02 7.29
N THR A 158 0.80 -13.42 7.24
CA THR A 158 2.05 -14.19 7.05
C THR A 158 2.61 -14.73 8.36
N ARG A 159 2.11 -14.28 9.53
CA ARG A 159 2.42 -14.89 10.83
C ARG A 159 1.58 -16.16 11.05
N SER A 160 1.66 -17.11 10.14
CA SER A 160 1.35 -18.51 10.43
C SER A 160 2.44 -19.38 9.82
N ARG A 161 3.55 -19.56 10.54
CA ARG A 161 4.54 -20.66 10.44
C ARG A 161 5.82 -20.31 11.21
N SER A 162 5.73 -20.03 12.50
CA SER A 162 6.83 -20.27 13.45
C SER A 162 6.33 -20.02 14.87
N ALA A 163 5.57 -20.97 15.41
CA ALA A 163 5.34 -21.20 16.84
C ALA A 163 4.27 -22.30 17.01
N ALA A 164 4.62 -23.54 16.64
CA ALA A 164 3.92 -24.75 17.09
C ALA A 164 4.75 -25.99 16.73
N THR A 165 5.93 -26.14 17.35
CA THR A 165 6.50 -27.48 17.56
C THR A 165 5.78 -28.05 18.77
N GLY A 166 4.78 -28.89 18.55
CA GLY A 166 4.02 -29.50 19.64
C GLY A 166 2.84 -30.33 19.15
N SER A 167 3.08 -31.63 18.99
CA SER A 167 2.10 -32.72 18.91
C SER A 167 0.93 -32.59 17.92
N ASN A 168 1.11 -33.24 16.77
CA ASN A 168 0.03 -33.66 15.89
C ASN A 168 -0.74 -34.83 16.54
N ARG A 169 -1.97 -34.62 17.02
CA ARG A 169 -2.93 -35.71 17.25
C ARG A 169 -4.12 -35.49 16.33
N ARG A 170 -4.19 -36.36 15.31
CA ARG A 170 -5.30 -36.47 14.36
C ARG A 170 -6.54 -36.91 15.12
N ASP A 171 -7.65 -36.21 14.93
CA ASP A 171 -8.96 -36.82 15.07
C ASP A 171 -9.80 -36.51 13.84
N ARG A 172 -10.31 -37.56 13.21
CA ARG A 172 -11.10 -37.51 11.98
C ARG A 172 -12.57 -37.42 12.37
N GLY A 173 -13.08 -36.21 12.50
CA GLY A 173 -14.52 -35.93 12.61
C GLY A 173 -15.14 -35.67 11.24
N ARG A 174 -15.98 -36.61 10.79
CA ARG A 174 -16.88 -36.54 9.64
C ARG A 174 -17.91 -35.41 9.81
N PRO A 175 -18.29 -34.65 8.77
CA PRO A 175 -19.52 -33.85 8.80
C PRO A 175 -20.67 -34.57 8.08
N ASP A 176 -21.77 -34.79 8.79
CA ASP A 176 -23.07 -35.13 8.22
C ASP A 176 -23.77 -33.86 7.73
N GLY A 177 -24.31 -33.90 6.50
CA GLY A 177 -25.20 -32.87 5.95
C GLY A 177 -26.66 -33.08 6.36
N PRO A 178 -27.58 -32.17 5.98
CA PRO A 178 -28.49 -32.56 4.91
C PRO A 178 -28.93 -31.46 3.93
N SER A 179 -28.99 -31.90 2.66
CA SER A 179 -29.90 -31.61 1.54
C SER A 179 -30.59 -30.23 1.41
N GLU A 180 -30.25 -29.53 0.33
CA GLU A 180 -31.07 -28.46 -0.26
C GLU A 180 -31.79 -28.95 -1.52
N ARG A 181 -33.11 -28.75 -1.54
CA ARG A 181 -34.00 -29.09 -2.67
C ARG A 181 -33.91 -28.01 -3.74
N ARG A 182 -33.75 -28.44 -5.00
CA ARG A 182 -33.90 -27.58 -6.19
C ARG A 182 -35.39 -27.35 -6.49
N ALA A 183 -35.73 -26.10 -6.79
CA ALA A 183 -36.91 -25.75 -7.59
C ALA A 183 -36.49 -24.72 -8.65
N GLY A 184 -36.75 -25.05 -9.91
CA GLY A 184 -36.54 -24.17 -11.05
C GLY A 184 -37.69 -23.17 -11.21
N GLY A 185 -37.38 -22.01 -11.79
CA GLY A 185 -38.36 -21.00 -12.17
C GLY A 185 -37.79 -20.10 -13.26
N ARG A 186 -38.37 -20.21 -14.46
CA ARG A 186 -38.04 -19.44 -15.66
C ARG A 186 -38.65 -18.03 -15.61
N GLY A 187 -37.98 -17.08 -16.26
CA GLY A 187 -38.65 -16.13 -17.17
C GLY A 187 -38.81 -14.70 -16.66
N GLY A 188 -38.49 -13.75 -17.55
CA GLY A 188 -39.10 -12.41 -17.54
C GLY A 188 -38.13 -11.24 -17.60
N ALA A 189 -37.49 -11.02 -18.76
CA ALA A 189 -36.89 -9.73 -19.07
C ALA A 189 -38.01 -8.68 -19.29
N ARG A 190 -37.95 -7.55 -18.57
CA ARG A 190 -38.69 -6.32 -18.91
C ARG A 190 -37.75 -5.12 -18.77
N GLY A 191 -37.73 -4.31 -19.83
CA GLY A 191 -36.80 -3.21 -20.02
C GLY A 191 -37.05 -2.00 -19.12
N HIS A 192 -35.96 -1.30 -18.83
CA HIS A 192 -35.96 0.02 -18.18
C HIS A 192 -35.88 1.13 -19.24
N PRO A 193 -36.68 2.21 -19.14
CA PRO A 193 -36.56 3.37 -20.00
C PRO A 193 -35.40 4.29 -19.56
N GLY A 194 -34.90 5.06 -20.52
CA GLY A 194 -33.59 5.70 -20.53
C GLY A 194 -33.28 6.68 -19.39
N ARG A 195 -31.99 6.69 -19.03
CA ARG A 195 -31.37 7.71 -18.17
C ARG A 195 -30.68 8.77 -19.03
N GLN A 196 -31.08 10.01 -18.79
CA GLN A 196 -30.47 11.22 -19.32
C GLN A 196 -29.07 11.43 -18.74
N ALA A 197 -28.16 12.00 -19.55
CA ALA A 197 -26.80 12.31 -19.17
C ALA A 197 -26.73 13.54 -18.22
N PRO A 198 -25.95 13.51 -17.13
CA PRO A 198 -25.72 14.70 -16.32
C PRO A 198 -24.67 15.62 -16.97
N GLY A 199 -24.98 16.91 -17.00
CA GLY A 199 -24.15 18.00 -17.52
C GLY A 199 -22.84 18.19 -16.76
N ARG A 200 -21.85 18.76 -17.46
CA ARG A 200 -20.51 19.07 -16.95
C ARG A 200 -20.54 20.15 -15.87
N LEU A 201 -19.96 19.87 -14.71
CA LEU A 201 -19.61 20.88 -13.70
C LEU A 201 -18.27 21.58 -14.06
N PRO A 202 -18.14 22.90 -13.80
CA PRO A 202 -16.90 23.64 -14.08
C PRO A 202 -15.79 23.32 -13.06
N ARG A 203 -14.53 23.38 -13.51
CA ARG A 203 -13.33 23.13 -12.70
C ARG A 203 -12.94 24.37 -11.89
N PRO A 204 -12.65 24.28 -10.57
CA PRO A 204 -12.00 25.37 -9.84
C PRO A 204 -10.49 25.41 -10.13
N GLY A 205 -9.93 26.62 -10.19
CA GLY A 205 -8.52 26.91 -10.48
C GLY A 205 -7.54 26.43 -9.40
N ARG A 206 -6.29 26.18 -9.82
CA ARG A 206 -5.18 25.77 -8.94
C ARG A 206 -4.58 26.99 -8.24
N PRO A 207 -4.32 26.96 -6.91
CA PRO A 207 -3.35 27.87 -6.33
C PRO A 207 -1.93 27.36 -6.63
N ALA A 208 -1.06 28.26 -7.09
CA ALA A 208 0.35 28.02 -7.28
C ALA A 208 1.05 27.92 -5.90
N TRP A 209 1.85 26.87 -5.69
CA TRP A 209 2.69 26.74 -4.51
C TRP A 209 4.16 26.89 -4.92
N THR A 210 4.83 27.88 -4.35
CA THR A 210 6.25 28.14 -4.57
C THR A 210 7.04 27.59 -3.38
N PRO A 211 8.07 26.75 -3.58
CA PRO A 211 8.89 26.25 -2.48
C PRO A 211 9.77 27.38 -1.88
N PRO A 212 10.10 27.32 -0.57
CA PRO A 212 10.97 28.31 0.05
C PRO A 212 12.42 28.17 -0.45
N ARG A 213 13.11 29.30 -0.61
CA ARG A 213 14.53 29.36 -1.02
C ARG A 213 15.45 29.35 0.20
N CYS A 214 16.58 28.66 0.10
CA CYS A 214 17.67 28.72 1.07
C CYS A 214 18.27 30.14 1.11
N GLY A 215 18.50 30.66 2.32
CA GLY A 215 19.16 31.95 2.54
C GLY A 215 20.69 31.86 2.38
N PRO A 216 21.36 33.02 2.21
CA PRO A 216 22.76 33.11 1.77
C PRO A 216 23.82 32.54 2.73
N ASP A 217 23.46 32.24 3.99
CA ASP A 217 24.40 31.75 5.01
C ASP A 217 24.23 30.26 5.39
N SER A 218 23.65 29.44 4.50
CA SER A 218 23.48 28.00 4.76
C SER A 218 24.72 27.19 4.34
N PRO A 219 25.32 26.33 5.20
CA PRO A 219 26.45 25.49 4.83
C PRO A 219 26.03 24.37 3.84
N PRO A 220 26.97 23.83 3.02
CA PRO A 220 26.64 22.91 1.95
C PRO A 220 26.17 21.56 2.51
N GLY A 221 24.94 21.16 2.17
CA GLY A 221 24.38 19.83 2.48
C GLY A 221 23.32 19.78 3.59
N CYS A 222 22.43 20.78 3.70
CA CYS A 222 21.38 20.82 4.73
C CYS A 222 20.13 20.01 4.33
N PRO A 223 19.86 18.82 4.92
CA PRO A 223 18.51 18.23 4.95
C PRO A 223 17.67 18.93 6.03
N SER A 224 16.49 19.42 5.66
CA SER A 224 15.59 20.14 6.55
C SER A 224 15.12 19.26 7.73
N THR A 225 15.66 19.51 8.92
CA THR A 225 15.10 19.03 10.19
C THR A 225 14.26 20.11 10.84
N TRP A 226 13.03 19.71 11.17
CA TRP A 226 12.24 20.08 12.35
C TRP A 226 12.61 21.36 13.11
N SER A 227 11.71 22.35 13.05
CA SER A 227 11.55 23.37 14.08
C SER A 227 10.06 23.68 14.23
N ARG A 228 9.53 23.48 15.44
CA ARG A 228 8.15 23.82 15.85
C ARG A 228 7.92 25.34 15.82
N PRO A 229 6.72 25.85 15.50
CA PRO A 229 6.29 27.15 16.00
C PRO A 229 5.59 27.01 17.36
N ARG A 230 5.73 28.08 18.16
CA ARG A 230 5.04 28.29 19.45
C ARG A 230 3.57 28.62 19.26
#